data_AF-A0A7S2MLT7-F1
#
_entry.id   AF-A0A7S2MLT7-F1
#
_cell.length_a   1.000
_cell.length_b   1.000
_cell.length_c   1.000
_cell.angle_alpha   90.00
_cell.angle_beta   90.00
_cell.angle_gamma   90.00
#
_symmetry.space_group_name_H-M   'P 1'
#
loop_
_entity.id
_entity.type
_entity.pdbx_description
1 polymer ?
#
loop_
_entity_poly.entity_id
_entity_poly.type
_entity_poly.pdbx_seq_one_letter_code
_entity_poly.pdbx_strand_id
1 'polypeptide(L)'
;VQAKSLAPDLIDQLVRSPKVVSENICSAWLTDSAWQSACALAKLDQFSNLPNDMEGSGKRWKEWTDHPQPETEPLPQEWKRLGGFEQLLIVRALRPDRVTLAVALWVRSVLGSRYGEAVPFDLPSSFEDAAPAVPIFFFLSAGVSVPMDTLLSMGKPFGVSEESGKFVMVSLGQGQEPVAEKALDLMYAQGGWVLLQNIELVARWLPKLEKKLEALALGAHPNFRVFLSALPQKVVPVAILQSSIKLTNEPPSGLKANMLRAYGSFTEQIWENTLKPGELKSMIFALCFFHSVVCERRKFGPIGWNRGYPFNPGDLSVCITVANNYLDASPKVPWDDLRYIFGEIMYGGHITDAKDRRLCASYLLSYIREELLDSLAFFPKFEVPPSTFSHKHYCEYIEERLATETPAAYGLHANSEINFMTRQ
;
A
#
# COMPACT_ATOMS: atom_id res chain seq x y z
N VAL A 1 33.46 -7.17 -4.42
CA VAL A 1 32.44 -8.19 -4.12
C VAL A 1 32.44 -9.19 -5.26
N GLN A 2 33.03 -10.38 -5.08
CA GLN A 2 32.86 -11.44 -6.08
C GLN A 2 31.37 -11.78 -6.12
N ALA A 3 30.74 -11.63 -7.29
CA ALA A 3 29.38 -12.06 -7.51
C ALA A 3 29.35 -13.60 -7.37
N LYS A 4 29.03 -14.10 -6.18
CA LYS A 4 28.67 -15.51 -6.01
C LYS A 4 27.37 -15.72 -6.78
N SER A 5 27.46 -16.44 -7.88
CA SER A 5 26.28 -16.96 -8.57
C SER A 5 25.51 -17.84 -7.57
N LEU A 6 24.22 -17.58 -7.41
CA LEU A 6 23.34 -18.46 -6.66
C LEU A 6 23.15 -19.75 -7.47
N ALA A 7 23.43 -20.90 -6.85
CA ALA A 7 23.23 -22.18 -7.49
C ALA A 7 21.73 -22.36 -7.85
N PRO A 8 21.41 -22.82 -9.07
CA PRO A 8 20.02 -22.99 -9.52
C PRO A 8 19.16 -23.81 -8.55
N ASP A 9 19.74 -24.85 -7.95
CA ASP A 9 19.05 -25.73 -7.01
C ASP A 9 18.59 -25.00 -5.74
N LEU A 10 19.35 -23.99 -5.27
CA LEU A 10 18.97 -23.18 -4.12
C LEU A 10 17.80 -22.25 -4.45
N ILE A 11 17.76 -21.72 -5.67
CA ILE A 11 16.65 -20.90 -6.15
C ILE A 11 15.39 -21.77 -6.31
N ASP A 12 15.53 -22.97 -6.88
CA ASP A 12 14.42 -23.90 -7.03
C ASP A 12 13.83 -24.32 -5.68
N GLN A 13 14.67 -24.50 -4.66
CA GLN A 13 14.21 -24.73 -3.28
C GLN A 13 13.37 -23.58 -2.73
N LEU A 14 13.80 -22.32 -2.93
CA LEU A 14 13.04 -21.15 -2.47
C LEU A 14 11.68 -21.06 -3.16
N VAL A 15 11.65 -21.27 -4.48
CA VAL A 15 10.45 -21.10 -5.33
C VAL A 15 9.47 -22.27 -5.17
N ARG A 16 9.94 -23.52 -5.28
CA ARG A 16 9.08 -24.70 -5.25
C ARG A 16 8.73 -25.14 -3.83
N SER A 17 9.61 -24.88 -2.86
CA SER A 17 9.45 -25.35 -1.47
C SER A 17 9.01 -26.82 -1.39
N PRO A 18 9.80 -27.74 -1.97
CA PRO A 18 9.46 -29.15 -1.99
C PRO A 18 9.24 -29.70 -0.58
N LYS A 19 8.43 -30.74 -0.48
CA LYS A 19 8.15 -31.46 0.78
C LYS A 19 8.49 -32.92 0.61
N VAL A 20 9.11 -33.51 1.62
CA VAL A 20 9.39 -34.94 1.69
C VAL A 20 8.51 -35.54 2.76
N VAL A 21 7.66 -36.50 2.39
CA VAL A 21 6.82 -37.21 3.36
C VAL A 21 7.73 -38.02 4.28
N SER A 22 7.73 -37.64 5.55
CA SER A 22 8.48 -38.29 6.63
C SER A 22 7.68 -38.19 7.94
N GLU A 23 7.95 -39.09 8.87
CA GLU A 23 7.43 -38.99 10.24
C GLU A 23 8.03 -37.75 10.93
N ASN A 24 7.17 -36.97 11.58
CA ASN A 24 7.56 -35.73 12.25
C ASN A 24 7.98 -35.97 13.69
N ILE A 25 9.29 -36.14 13.89
CA ILE A 25 9.91 -36.32 15.21
C ILE A 25 9.86 -35.04 16.07
N CYS A 26 9.59 -33.87 15.45
CA CYS A 26 9.43 -32.57 16.13
C CYS A 26 7.96 -32.14 16.27
N SER A 27 7.00 -33.07 16.17
CA SER A 27 5.55 -32.80 16.17
C SER A 27 5.03 -32.09 17.41
N ALA A 28 5.77 -32.12 18.53
CA ALA A 28 5.43 -31.39 19.76
C ALA A 28 5.42 -29.86 19.59
N TRP A 29 6.10 -29.32 18.57
CA TRP A 29 6.22 -27.88 18.37
C TRP A 29 6.26 -27.44 16.90
N LEU A 30 6.48 -28.36 15.96
CA LEU A 30 6.55 -28.05 14.53
C LEU A 30 5.46 -28.79 13.75
N THR A 31 4.84 -28.08 12.80
CA THR A 31 3.86 -28.69 11.90
C THR A 31 4.50 -29.71 10.96
N ASP A 32 3.73 -30.73 10.56
CA ASP A 32 4.21 -31.74 9.58
C ASP A 32 4.65 -31.08 8.27
N SER A 33 3.94 -30.05 7.81
CA SER A 33 4.31 -29.33 6.59
C SER A 33 5.68 -28.67 6.68
N ALA A 34 6.00 -28.04 7.82
CA ALA A 34 7.30 -27.40 8.03
C ALA A 34 8.41 -28.44 8.21
N TRP A 35 8.14 -29.52 8.94
CA TRP A 35 9.05 -30.66 9.08
C TRP A 35 9.41 -31.28 7.73
N GLN A 36 8.41 -31.60 6.91
CA GLN A 36 8.61 -32.18 5.58
C GLN A 36 9.39 -31.24 4.65
N SER A 37 9.25 -29.92 4.83
CA SER A 37 10.03 -28.91 4.10
C SER A 37 11.49 -28.89 4.57
N ALA A 38 11.74 -28.99 5.89
CA ALA A 38 13.08 -29.10 6.43
C ALA A 38 13.79 -30.40 6.00
N CYS A 39 13.08 -31.53 5.97
CA CYS A 39 13.60 -32.79 5.43
C CYS A 39 13.89 -32.71 3.92
N ALA A 40 13.10 -31.95 3.16
CA ALA A 40 13.38 -31.71 1.75
C ALA A 40 14.63 -30.85 1.55
N LEU A 41 14.80 -29.82 2.38
CA LEU A 41 15.97 -28.95 2.37
C LEU A 41 17.24 -29.74 2.72
N ALA A 42 17.15 -30.69 3.65
CA ALA A 42 18.25 -31.56 4.08
C ALA A 42 18.79 -32.49 2.97
N LYS A 43 18.13 -32.59 1.82
CA LYS A 43 18.67 -33.30 0.65
C LYS A 43 19.86 -32.57 0.00
N LEU A 44 20.04 -31.29 0.32
CA LEU A 44 21.21 -30.53 -0.10
C LEU A 44 22.31 -30.67 0.96
N ASP A 45 23.53 -30.94 0.52
CA ASP A 45 24.67 -31.25 1.40
C ASP A 45 24.89 -30.22 2.51
N GLN A 46 24.70 -28.93 2.21
CA GLN A 46 24.89 -27.84 3.18
C GLN A 46 23.80 -27.78 4.28
N PHE A 47 22.69 -28.49 4.13
CA PHE A 47 21.57 -28.54 5.08
C PHE A 47 21.34 -29.95 5.65
N SER A 48 22.20 -30.93 5.34
CA SER A 48 21.96 -32.34 5.65
C SER A 48 21.69 -32.64 7.13
N ASN A 49 22.29 -31.84 8.03
CA ASN A 49 22.16 -32.01 9.48
C ASN A 49 20.98 -31.26 10.10
N LEU A 50 20.22 -30.47 9.32
CA LEU A 50 19.15 -29.62 9.85
C LEU A 50 18.10 -30.38 10.67
N PRO A 51 17.53 -31.52 10.21
CA PRO A 51 16.54 -32.26 10.99
C PRO A 51 17.10 -32.79 12.32
N ASN A 52 18.34 -33.26 12.32
CA ASN A 52 19.01 -33.79 13.52
C ASN A 52 19.26 -32.68 14.55
N ASP A 53 19.66 -31.48 14.11
CA ASP A 53 19.87 -30.32 14.97
C ASP A 53 18.57 -29.78 15.55
N MET A 54 17.48 -29.85 14.77
CA MET A 54 16.13 -29.49 15.23
C MET A 54 15.63 -30.44 16.32
N GLU A 55 15.90 -31.73 16.20
CA GLU A 55 15.58 -32.72 17.24
C GLU A 55 16.46 -32.50 18.48
N GLY A 56 17.78 -32.46 18.31
CA GLY A 56 18.74 -32.34 19.41
C GLY A 56 18.67 -31.01 20.17
N SER A 57 18.13 -29.95 19.57
CA SER A 57 17.97 -28.63 20.19
C SER A 57 16.57 -28.04 20.00
N GLY A 58 15.54 -28.88 20.09
CA GLY A 58 14.14 -28.51 19.84
C GLY A 58 13.65 -27.29 20.62
N LYS A 59 14.11 -27.08 21.87
CA LYS A 59 13.73 -25.90 22.66
C LYS A 59 14.14 -24.59 21.98
N ARG A 60 15.38 -24.49 21.49
CA ARG A 60 15.89 -23.25 20.84
C ARG A 60 15.24 -23.03 19.48
N TRP A 61 15.03 -24.10 18.72
CA TRP A 61 14.33 -24.01 17.44
C TRP A 61 12.87 -23.61 17.62
N LYS A 62 12.19 -24.17 18.63
CA LYS A 62 10.85 -23.74 19.02
C LYS A 62 10.80 -22.27 19.41
N GLU A 63 11.73 -21.80 20.23
CA GLU A 63 11.83 -20.38 20.61
C GLU A 63 11.99 -19.48 19.38
N TRP A 64 12.84 -19.89 18.42
CA TRP A 64 13.01 -19.15 17.17
C TRP A 64 11.77 -19.21 16.28
N THR A 65 11.14 -20.37 16.10
CA THR A 65 9.92 -20.51 15.27
C THR A 65 8.71 -19.81 15.87
N ASP A 66 8.60 -19.76 17.20
CA ASP A 66 7.52 -19.07 17.91
C ASP A 66 7.76 -17.55 18.00
N HIS A 67 8.98 -17.08 17.69
CA HIS A 67 9.28 -15.66 17.70
C HIS A 67 8.35 -14.91 16.73
N PRO A 68 7.83 -13.71 17.09
CA PRO A 68 7.01 -12.95 16.18
C PRO A 68 7.77 -12.55 14.91
N GLN A 69 9.05 -12.21 15.03
CA GLN A 69 9.92 -11.74 13.92
C GLN A 69 11.18 -12.62 13.82
N PRO A 70 11.06 -13.90 13.43
CA PRO A 70 12.20 -14.82 13.37
C PRO A 70 13.27 -14.38 12.34
N GLU A 71 12.87 -13.63 11.32
CA GLU A 71 13.74 -13.12 10.25
C GLU A 71 14.76 -12.07 10.72
N THR A 72 14.54 -11.46 11.89
CA THR A 72 15.49 -10.52 12.52
C THR A 72 16.37 -11.18 13.56
N GLU A 73 16.06 -12.42 13.96
CA GLU A 73 16.77 -13.15 14.99
C GLU A 73 17.84 -14.07 14.39
N PRO A 74 19.01 -14.23 15.03
CA PRO A 74 20.01 -15.17 14.56
C PRO A 74 19.48 -16.60 14.63
N LEU A 75 19.71 -17.37 13.57
CA LEU A 75 19.38 -18.80 13.56
C LEU A 75 20.10 -19.56 14.70
N PRO A 76 19.49 -20.64 15.23
CA PRO A 76 20.13 -21.45 16.27
C PRO A 76 21.49 -22.03 15.85
N GLN A 77 22.37 -22.24 16.84
CA GLN A 77 23.63 -23.00 16.69
C GLN A 77 24.56 -22.49 15.57
N GLU A 78 25.03 -23.37 14.69
CA GLU A 78 25.96 -23.11 13.59
C GLU A 78 25.27 -22.46 12.38
N TRP A 79 23.94 -22.56 12.29
CA TRP A 79 23.13 -22.05 11.18
C TRP A 79 23.19 -20.53 11.02
N LYS A 80 23.51 -19.79 12.10
CA LYS A 80 23.80 -18.35 12.04
C LYS A 80 25.02 -17.98 11.21
N ARG A 81 25.91 -18.94 10.91
CA ARG A 81 27.11 -18.72 10.08
C ARG A 81 26.84 -18.86 8.59
N LEU A 82 25.65 -19.33 8.20
CA LEU A 82 25.24 -19.41 6.80
C LEU A 82 25.19 -18.02 6.14
N GLY A 83 25.40 -18.00 4.83
CA GLY A 83 25.17 -16.81 4.02
C GLY A 83 23.69 -16.41 4.00
N GLY A 84 23.42 -15.13 3.72
CA GLY A 84 22.07 -14.59 3.81
C GLY A 84 21.04 -15.33 2.95
N PHE A 85 21.41 -15.83 1.77
CA PHE A 85 20.47 -16.58 0.91
C PHE A 85 20.17 -17.97 1.46
N GLU A 86 21.17 -18.67 2.00
CA GLU A 86 20.99 -19.97 2.62
C GLU A 86 20.12 -19.89 3.89
N GLN A 87 20.23 -18.80 4.67
CA GLN A 87 19.35 -18.54 5.81
C GLN A 87 17.88 -18.37 5.37
N LEU A 88 17.62 -17.73 4.21
CA LEU A 88 16.27 -17.60 3.66
C LEU A 88 15.60 -18.95 3.41
N LEU A 89 16.35 -19.98 3.03
CA LEU A 89 15.79 -21.31 2.79
C LEU A 89 15.29 -21.96 4.08
N ILE A 90 15.95 -21.71 5.21
CA ILE A 90 15.50 -22.18 6.52
C ILE A 90 14.23 -21.42 6.95
N VAL A 91 14.19 -20.09 6.74
CA VAL A 91 12.96 -19.31 6.95
C VAL A 91 11.84 -19.84 6.07
N ARG A 92 12.11 -20.13 4.79
CA ARG A 92 11.12 -20.68 3.84
C ARG A 92 10.54 -22.03 4.28
N ALA A 93 11.38 -22.88 4.87
CA ALA A 93 10.97 -24.20 5.35
C ALA A 93 10.15 -24.13 6.65
N LEU A 94 10.56 -23.29 7.60
CA LEU A 94 10.00 -23.27 8.96
C LEU A 94 8.95 -22.19 9.20
N ARG A 95 9.11 -21.03 8.57
CA ARG A 95 8.26 -19.83 8.72
C ARG A 95 7.95 -19.22 7.35
N PRO A 96 7.16 -19.91 6.51
CA PRO A 96 6.82 -19.44 5.17
C PRO A 96 6.12 -18.07 5.19
N ASP A 97 5.41 -17.74 6.28
CA ASP A 97 4.79 -16.45 6.53
C ASP A 97 5.78 -15.29 6.74
N ARG A 98 7.07 -15.55 6.88
CA ARG A 98 8.09 -14.48 7.07
C ARG A 98 9.02 -14.34 5.89
N VAL A 99 8.83 -15.12 4.83
CA VAL A 99 9.72 -15.16 3.66
C VAL A 99 9.78 -13.82 2.95
N THR A 100 8.67 -13.15 2.73
CA THR A 100 8.63 -11.84 2.04
C THR A 100 9.46 -10.79 2.78
N LEU A 101 9.36 -10.76 4.12
CA LEU A 101 10.16 -9.86 4.96
C LEU A 101 11.64 -10.26 4.96
N ALA A 102 11.93 -11.56 5.07
CA ALA A 102 13.29 -12.07 5.05
C ALA A 102 14.00 -11.77 3.71
N VAL A 103 13.31 -11.97 2.58
CA VAL A 103 13.81 -11.62 1.24
C VAL A 103 14.09 -10.12 1.14
N ALA A 104 13.21 -9.27 1.66
CA ALA A 104 13.45 -7.83 1.68
C ALA A 104 14.70 -7.45 2.49
N LEU A 105 14.89 -8.05 3.67
CA LEU A 105 16.11 -7.85 4.47
C LEU A 105 17.38 -8.31 3.73
N TRP A 106 17.31 -9.47 3.08
CA TRP A 106 18.42 -9.98 2.28
C TRP A 106 18.75 -9.06 1.10
N VAL A 107 17.75 -8.63 0.32
CA VAL A 107 17.92 -7.68 -0.78
C VAL A 107 18.55 -6.38 -0.29
N ARG A 108 18.10 -5.84 0.85
CA ARG A 108 18.68 -4.63 1.46
C ARG A 108 20.14 -4.84 1.84
N SER A 109 20.51 -6.01 2.37
CA SER A 109 21.90 -6.32 2.74
C SER A 109 22.82 -6.48 1.53
N VAL A 110 22.31 -6.96 0.39
CA VAL A 110 23.12 -7.26 -0.81
C VAL A 110 23.19 -6.07 -1.76
N LEU A 111 22.06 -5.41 -2.02
CA LEU A 111 21.91 -4.34 -3.01
C LEU A 111 21.82 -2.94 -2.37
N GLY A 112 21.55 -2.85 -1.06
CA GLY A 112 21.37 -1.59 -0.33
C GLY A 112 19.90 -1.26 -0.06
N SER A 113 19.65 -0.36 0.90
CA SER A 113 18.31 -0.02 1.40
C SER A 113 17.34 0.44 0.31
N ARG A 114 17.84 1.19 -0.68
CA ARG A 114 17.05 1.72 -1.81
C ARG A 114 16.28 0.68 -2.62
N TYR A 115 16.70 -0.59 -2.60
CA TYR A 115 16.04 -1.68 -3.32
C TYR A 115 14.97 -2.40 -2.50
N GLY A 116 14.85 -2.08 -1.21
CA GLY A 116 13.79 -2.58 -0.34
C GLY A 116 12.83 -1.47 0.11
N GLU A 117 12.91 -0.29 -0.49
CA GLU A 117 12.06 0.87 -0.23
C GLU A 117 11.18 1.12 -1.45
N ALA A 118 9.96 1.62 -1.23
CA ALA A 118 9.08 2.00 -2.32
C ALA A 118 9.66 3.23 -3.03
N VAL A 119 9.72 3.19 -4.36
CA VAL A 119 10.12 4.36 -5.15
C VAL A 119 8.98 5.37 -5.12
N PRO A 120 9.20 6.61 -4.67
CA PRO A 120 8.15 7.62 -4.64
C PRO A 120 7.68 7.94 -6.06
N PHE A 121 6.41 8.29 -6.20
CA PHE A 121 5.89 8.81 -7.44
C PHE A 121 6.58 10.13 -7.81
N ASP A 122 7.21 10.19 -8.98
CA ASP A 122 7.94 11.37 -9.45
C ASP A 122 7.65 11.63 -10.94
N LEU A 123 6.57 12.39 -11.18
CA LEU A 123 6.20 12.84 -12.51
C LEU A 123 7.21 13.84 -13.11
N PRO A 124 7.73 14.84 -12.35
CA PRO A 124 8.76 15.75 -12.85
C PRO A 124 9.97 15.05 -13.46
N SER A 125 10.63 14.15 -12.74
CA SER A 125 11.82 13.44 -13.25
C SER A 125 11.47 12.57 -14.47
N SER A 126 10.34 11.88 -14.42
CA SER A 126 9.86 11.06 -15.54
C SER A 126 9.57 11.87 -16.80
N PHE A 127 9.15 13.13 -16.64
CA PHE A 127 8.89 14.05 -17.74
C PHE A 127 10.19 14.56 -18.38
N GLU A 128 11.23 14.80 -17.59
CA GLU A 128 12.54 15.21 -18.08
C GLU A 128 13.21 14.11 -18.90
N ASP A 129 13.06 12.85 -18.47
CA ASP A 129 13.54 11.68 -19.20
C ASP A 129 12.70 11.34 -20.45
N ALA A 130 11.48 11.88 -20.55
CA ALA A 130 10.58 11.60 -21.67
C ALA A 130 10.93 12.42 -22.92
N ALA A 131 11.18 11.72 -24.03
CA ALA A 131 11.18 12.34 -25.35
C ALA A 131 9.76 12.80 -25.74
N PRO A 132 9.60 13.77 -26.66
CA PRO A 132 8.30 14.42 -26.91
C PRO A 132 7.13 13.48 -27.23
N ALA A 133 7.39 12.42 -28.00
CA ALA A 133 6.38 11.45 -28.40
C ALA A 133 6.41 10.15 -27.59
N VAL A 134 7.31 10.02 -26.60
CA VAL A 134 7.32 8.88 -25.68
C VAL A 134 6.21 9.11 -24.66
N PRO A 135 5.14 8.30 -24.65
CA PRO A 135 4.02 8.55 -23.75
C PRO A 135 4.41 8.30 -22.29
N ILE A 136 3.81 9.06 -21.38
CA ILE A 136 3.85 8.78 -19.95
C ILE A 136 2.54 8.11 -19.56
N PHE A 137 2.63 6.89 -19.05
CA PHE A 137 1.51 6.03 -18.74
C PHE A 137 1.29 5.95 -17.23
N PHE A 138 0.13 6.40 -16.76
CA PHE A 138 -0.32 6.27 -15.39
C PHE A 138 -1.10 4.97 -15.19
N PHE A 139 -0.52 4.04 -14.43
CA PHE A 139 -1.28 2.94 -13.85
C PHE A 139 -2.14 3.48 -12.71
N LEU A 140 -3.45 3.39 -12.90
CA LEU A 140 -4.42 3.79 -11.90
C LEU A 140 -4.71 2.64 -10.93
N SER A 141 -4.85 2.99 -9.67
CA SER A 141 -5.45 2.13 -8.65
C SER A 141 -6.89 2.57 -8.41
N ALA A 142 -7.74 1.67 -7.91
CA ALA A 142 -9.11 2.04 -7.55
C ALA A 142 -9.13 3.22 -6.57
N GLY A 143 -9.86 4.29 -6.92
CA GLY A 143 -9.94 5.51 -6.11
C GLY A 143 -8.76 6.47 -6.24
N VAL A 144 -7.80 6.20 -7.13
CA VAL A 144 -6.69 7.11 -7.45
C VAL A 144 -6.82 7.59 -8.89
N SER A 145 -6.79 8.90 -9.08
CA SER A 145 -6.76 9.56 -10.39
C SER A 145 -5.33 10.00 -10.75
N VAL A 146 -5.15 10.42 -12.01
CA VAL A 146 -3.94 11.12 -12.44
C VAL A 146 -3.75 12.36 -11.54
N PRO A 147 -2.53 12.65 -11.04
CA PRO A 147 -2.26 13.82 -10.21
C PRO A 147 -2.30 15.10 -11.07
N MET A 148 -3.53 15.56 -11.33
CA MET A 148 -3.80 16.69 -12.23
C MET A 148 -3.12 17.97 -11.77
N ASP A 149 -3.09 18.25 -10.46
CA ASP A 149 -2.46 19.47 -9.93
C ASP A 149 -0.96 19.51 -10.23
N THR A 150 -0.27 18.37 -10.09
CA THR A 150 1.15 18.24 -10.43
C THR A 150 1.35 18.43 -11.94
N LEU A 151 0.55 17.74 -12.76
CA LEU A 151 0.63 17.82 -14.22
C LEU A 151 0.40 19.25 -14.73
N LEU A 152 -0.65 19.92 -14.27
CA LEU A 152 -0.98 21.30 -14.65
C LEU A 152 0.08 22.28 -14.16
N SER A 153 0.61 22.09 -12.94
CA SER A 153 1.70 22.92 -12.41
C SER A 153 2.98 22.78 -13.23
N MET A 154 3.30 21.57 -13.68
CA MET A 154 4.42 21.32 -14.59
C MET A 154 4.23 21.94 -15.97
N GLY A 155 2.99 22.11 -16.44
CA GLY A 155 2.68 22.76 -17.72
C GLY A 155 2.93 24.27 -17.73
N LYS A 156 2.83 24.94 -16.58
CA LYS A 156 2.91 26.41 -16.48
C LYS A 156 4.21 27.00 -17.05
N PRO A 157 5.42 26.49 -16.74
CA PRO A 157 6.67 27.00 -17.30
C PRO A 157 6.76 26.85 -18.83
N PHE A 158 6.05 25.89 -19.41
CA PHE A 158 6.00 25.67 -20.87
C PHE A 158 4.89 26.47 -21.56
N GLY A 159 4.13 27.27 -20.81
CA GLY A 159 2.94 27.96 -21.31
C GLY A 159 1.86 26.99 -21.77
N VAL A 160 1.78 25.81 -21.13
CA VAL A 160 0.80 24.76 -21.42
C VAL A 160 -0.32 24.85 -20.39
N SER A 161 -1.53 25.14 -20.87
CA SER A 161 -2.75 25.20 -20.07
C SER A 161 -3.98 24.99 -20.97
N GLU A 162 -5.14 24.73 -20.37
CA GLU A 162 -6.41 24.68 -21.13
C GLU A 162 -6.73 26.05 -21.74
N GLU A 163 -6.49 27.14 -21.00
CA GLU A 163 -6.73 28.52 -21.46
C GLU A 163 -5.89 28.90 -22.69
N SER A 164 -4.66 28.41 -22.77
CA SER A 164 -3.78 28.62 -23.92
C SER A 164 -4.11 27.69 -25.11
N GLY A 165 -5.04 26.75 -24.91
CA GLY A 165 -5.40 25.73 -25.90
C GLY A 165 -4.30 24.68 -26.14
N LYS A 166 -3.23 24.68 -25.34
CA LYS A 166 -2.07 23.77 -25.48
C LYS A 166 -2.13 22.56 -24.56
N PHE A 167 -3.15 22.44 -23.73
CA PHE A 167 -3.45 21.24 -22.95
C PHE A 167 -4.85 20.74 -23.32
N VAL A 168 -4.96 19.47 -23.71
CA VAL A 168 -6.25 18.83 -24.00
C VAL A 168 -6.36 17.55 -23.20
N MET A 169 -7.36 17.50 -22.32
CA MET A 169 -7.73 16.29 -21.59
C MET A 169 -8.97 15.65 -22.23
N VAL A 170 -8.91 14.35 -22.47
CA VAL A 170 -10.01 13.56 -23.02
C VAL A 170 -10.24 12.35 -22.12
N SER A 171 -11.37 12.30 -21.43
CA SER A 171 -11.79 11.11 -20.69
C SER A 171 -12.47 10.13 -21.65
N LEU A 172 -11.84 8.98 -21.88
CA LEU A 172 -12.32 8.06 -22.92
C LEU A 172 -13.55 7.28 -22.44
N GLY A 173 -14.49 7.16 -23.37
CA GLY A 173 -15.77 6.48 -23.26
C GLY A 173 -16.35 6.39 -24.67
N GLN A 174 -17.61 5.97 -24.77
CA GLN A 174 -18.25 5.78 -26.07
C GLN A 174 -18.26 7.09 -26.90
N GLY A 175 -17.60 7.09 -28.06
CA GLY A 175 -17.61 8.20 -29.02
C GLY A 175 -16.56 9.29 -28.80
N GLN A 176 -15.66 9.14 -27.82
CA GLN A 176 -14.58 10.11 -27.55
C GLN A 176 -13.31 9.86 -28.38
N GLU A 177 -13.22 8.74 -29.06
CA GLU A 177 -12.06 8.32 -29.85
C GLU A 177 -11.69 9.34 -30.95
N PRO A 178 -12.65 9.90 -31.73
CA PRO A 178 -12.32 10.92 -32.73
C PRO A 178 -11.80 12.23 -32.14
N VAL A 179 -12.22 12.57 -30.90
CA VAL A 179 -11.73 13.77 -30.19
C VAL A 179 -10.28 13.55 -29.76
N ALA A 180 -9.98 12.38 -29.22
CA ALA A 180 -8.61 12.00 -28.86
C ALA A 180 -7.66 12.03 -30.07
N GLU A 181 -8.08 11.47 -31.21
CA GLU A 181 -7.26 11.49 -32.43
C GLU A 181 -6.95 12.91 -32.90
N LYS A 182 -7.95 13.78 -32.94
CA LYS A 182 -7.78 15.19 -33.32
C LYS A 182 -6.87 15.94 -32.36
N ALA A 183 -6.99 15.70 -31.06
CA ALA A 183 -6.12 16.32 -30.05
C ALA A 183 -4.66 15.91 -30.25
N LEU A 184 -4.41 14.61 -30.49
CA LEU A 184 -3.07 14.09 -30.78
C LEU A 184 -2.47 14.73 -32.03
N ASP A 185 -3.22 14.80 -33.13
CA ASP A 185 -2.73 15.39 -34.39
C ASP A 185 -2.43 16.89 -34.25
N LEU A 186 -3.30 17.62 -33.56
CA LEU A 186 -3.14 19.04 -33.32
C LEU A 186 -1.87 19.34 -32.51
N MET A 187 -1.71 18.65 -31.37
CA MET A 187 -0.59 18.88 -30.47
C MET A 187 0.74 18.35 -31.02
N TYR A 188 0.69 17.30 -31.83
CA TYR A 188 1.87 16.82 -32.56
C TYR A 188 2.45 17.89 -33.49
N ALA A 189 1.58 18.64 -34.19
CA ALA A 189 2.01 19.69 -35.12
C ALA A 189 2.35 21.02 -34.42
N GLN A 190 1.55 21.45 -33.46
CA GLN A 190 1.66 22.78 -32.85
C GLN A 190 2.45 22.81 -31.53
N GLY A 191 2.69 21.64 -30.94
CA GLY A 191 3.22 21.52 -29.59
C GLY A 191 2.14 21.73 -28.53
N GLY A 192 2.20 20.91 -27.49
CA GLY A 192 1.23 20.90 -26.42
C GLY A 192 1.00 19.48 -25.91
N TRP A 193 0.15 19.35 -24.91
CA TRP A 193 0.05 18.14 -24.11
C TRP A 193 -1.34 17.55 -24.25
N VAL A 194 -1.40 16.23 -24.43
CA VAL A 194 -2.66 15.48 -24.52
C VAL A 194 -2.70 14.47 -23.39
N LEU A 195 -3.76 14.52 -22.57
CA LEU A 195 -4.05 13.52 -21.55
C LEU A 195 -5.25 12.68 -22.00
N LEU A 196 -5.04 11.40 -22.29
CA LEU A 196 -6.10 10.43 -22.56
C LEU A 196 -6.36 9.60 -21.31
N GLN A 197 -7.53 9.78 -20.69
CA GLN A 197 -7.87 9.07 -19.47
C GLN A 197 -8.72 7.83 -19.74
N ASN A 198 -8.54 6.80 -18.91
CA ASN A 198 -9.35 5.59 -18.88
C ASN A 198 -9.39 4.87 -20.24
N ILE A 199 -8.23 4.73 -20.89
CA ILE A 199 -8.14 4.19 -22.25
C ILE A 199 -8.64 2.74 -22.37
N GLU A 200 -8.65 1.99 -21.26
CA GLU A 200 -9.20 0.64 -21.16
C GLU A 200 -10.70 0.57 -21.49
N LEU A 201 -11.44 1.68 -21.33
CA LEU A 201 -12.88 1.74 -21.61
C LEU A 201 -13.21 1.66 -23.10
N VAL A 202 -12.22 1.89 -23.98
CA VAL A 202 -12.37 1.85 -25.44
C VAL A 202 -11.50 0.76 -26.07
N ALA A 203 -11.55 -0.45 -25.50
CA ALA A 203 -10.71 -1.60 -25.88
C ALA A 203 -10.60 -1.86 -27.41
N ARG A 204 -11.69 -1.70 -28.17
CA ARG A 204 -11.70 -1.93 -29.63
C ARG A 204 -10.86 -0.90 -30.41
N TRP A 205 -10.66 0.28 -29.85
CA TRP A 205 -9.92 1.37 -30.47
C TRP A 205 -8.42 1.35 -30.12
N LEU A 206 -8.02 0.68 -29.04
CA LEU A 206 -6.62 0.64 -28.58
C LEU A 206 -5.60 0.18 -29.65
N PRO A 207 -5.88 -0.81 -30.53
CA PRO A 207 -4.97 -1.15 -31.62
C PRO A 207 -4.75 -0.01 -32.63
N LYS A 208 -5.75 0.86 -32.79
CA LYS A 208 -5.62 2.07 -33.64
C LYS A 208 -4.81 3.15 -32.93
N LEU A 209 -5.03 3.34 -31.63
CA LEU A 209 -4.23 4.24 -30.81
C LEU A 209 -2.75 3.82 -30.82
N GLU A 210 -2.45 2.53 -30.66
CA GLU A 210 -1.08 1.99 -30.72
C GLU A 210 -0.35 2.42 -31.99
N LYS A 211 -0.92 2.13 -33.17
CA LYS A 211 -0.35 2.53 -34.46
C LYS A 211 -0.20 4.04 -34.60
N LYS A 212 -1.12 4.80 -34.00
CA LYS A 212 -1.05 6.26 -34.01
C LYS A 212 0.12 6.75 -33.16
N LEU A 213 0.28 6.25 -31.93
CA LEU A 213 1.41 6.62 -31.07
C LEU A 213 2.76 6.29 -31.71
N GLU A 214 2.86 5.13 -32.37
CA GLU A 214 4.05 4.75 -33.13
C GLU A 214 4.34 5.74 -34.28
N ALA A 215 3.31 6.12 -35.05
CA ALA A 215 3.46 7.10 -36.12
C ALA A 215 3.86 8.50 -35.62
N LEU A 216 3.38 8.89 -34.42
CA LEU A 216 3.71 10.17 -33.80
C LEU A 216 5.13 10.21 -33.21
N ALA A 217 5.82 9.07 -33.11
CA ALA A 217 7.17 8.98 -32.55
C ALA A 217 8.21 9.78 -33.35
N LEU A 218 7.97 9.97 -34.65
CA LEU A 218 8.87 10.65 -35.58
C LEU A 218 8.28 12.00 -35.98
N GLY A 219 9.06 13.09 -35.85
CA GLY A 219 8.64 14.41 -36.34
C GLY A 219 7.72 15.21 -35.41
N ALA A 220 7.50 14.74 -34.18
CA ALA A 220 6.72 15.47 -33.19
C ALA A 220 7.37 16.80 -32.80
N HIS A 221 6.52 17.81 -32.56
CA HIS A 221 6.96 19.08 -32.02
C HIS A 221 7.73 18.88 -30.67
N PRO A 222 8.81 19.63 -30.39
CA PRO A 222 9.62 19.44 -29.16
C PRO A 222 8.83 19.55 -27.84
N ASN A 223 7.78 20.38 -27.82
CA ASN A 223 6.87 20.54 -26.67
C ASN A 223 5.66 19.60 -26.70
N PHE A 224 5.55 18.71 -27.68
CA PHE A 224 4.50 17.69 -27.69
C PHE A 224 4.71 16.74 -26.51
N ARG A 225 3.64 16.36 -25.80
CA ARG A 225 3.66 15.30 -24.79
C ARG A 225 2.35 14.54 -24.80
N VAL A 226 2.42 13.23 -24.55
CA VAL A 226 1.26 12.35 -24.41
C VAL A 226 1.25 11.72 -23.04
N PHE A 227 0.12 11.85 -22.36
CA PHE A 227 -0.16 11.21 -21.09
C PHE A 227 -1.32 10.23 -21.28
N LEU A 228 -1.17 9.02 -20.78
CA LEU A 228 -2.18 7.96 -20.85
C LEU A 228 -2.53 7.52 -19.44
N SER A 229 -3.79 7.20 -19.15
CA SER A 229 -4.15 6.52 -17.91
C SER A 229 -5.06 5.33 -18.13
N ALA A 230 -4.85 4.28 -17.34
CA ALA A 230 -5.75 3.13 -17.29
C ALA A 230 -5.63 2.33 -15.99
N LEU A 231 -6.70 1.64 -15.63
CA LEU A 231 -6.62 0.49 -14.73
C LEU A 231 -5.85 -0.67 -15.41
N PRO A 232 -5.06 -1.47 -14.65
CA PRO A 232 -4.40 -2.65 -15.20
C PRO A 232 -5.41 -3.65 -15.77
N GLN A 233 -5.47 -3.76 -17.10
CA GLN A 233 -6.35 -4.69 -17.81
C GLN A 233 -5.66 -5.32 -19.01
N LYS A 234 -6.02 -6.57 -19.30
CA LYS A 234 -5.47 -7.34 -20.44
C LYS A 234 -5.78 -6.72 -21.81
N VAL A 235 -6.74 -5.80 -21.89
CA VAL A 235 -7.13 -5.11 -23.13
C VAL A 235 -6.12 -4.05 -23.55
N VAL A 236 -5.29 -3.53 -22.63
CA VAL A 236 -4.27 -2.54 -22.94
C VAL A 236 -3.14 -3.20 -23.75
N PRO A 237 -2.84 -2.74 -24.98
CA PRO A 237 -1.81 -3.35 -25.81
C PRO A 237 -0.43 -3.30 -25.17
N VAL A 238 0.30 -4.41 -25.28
CA VAL A 238 1.67 -4.53 -24.76
C VAL A 238 2.60 -3.52 -25.41
N ALA A 239 2.42 -3.22 -26.69
CA ALA A 239 3.25 -2.26 -27.41
C ALA A 239 3.13 -0.83 -26.84
N ILE A 240 1.90 -0.38 -26.51
CA ILE A 240 1.70 0.92 -25.83
C ILE A 240 2.46 0.95 -24.51
N LEU A 241 2.39 -0.14 -23.73
CA LEU A 241 3.17 -0.24 -22.51
C LEU A 241 4.67 -0.21 -22.83
N GLN A 242 5.18 -1.04 -23.73
CA GLN A 242 6.61 -1.10 -24.07
C GLN A 242 7.18 0.26 -24.48
N SER A 243 6.44 1.06 -25.27
CA SER A 243 6.86 2.37 -25.76
C SER A 243 6.68 3.52 -24.77
N SER A 244 6.08 3.29 -23.60
CA SER A 244 5.77 4.35 -22.62
C SER A 244 6.73 4.35 -21.42
N ILE A 245 6.90 5.49 -20.77
CA ILE A 245 7.39 5.56 -19.38
C ILE A 245 6.22 5.25 -18.47
N LYS A 246 6.39 4.33 -17.50
CA LYS A 246 5.29 3.84 -16.66
C LYS A 246 5.41 4.42 -15.26
N LEU A 247 4.34 5.03 -14.79
CA LEU A 247 4.22 5.55 -13.44
C LEU A 247 3.08 4.85 -12.73
N THR A 248 3.38 4.30 -11.57
CA THR A 248 2.40 3.73 -10.65
C THR A 248 2.16 4.74 -9.54
N ASN A 249 0.95 5.29 -9.48
CA ASN A 249 0.49 6.04 -8.31
C ASN A 249 -0.36 5.09 -7.47
N GLU A 250 0.30 4.25 -6.69
CA GLU A 250 -0.39 3.35 -5.76
C GLU A 250 -0.76 4.11 -4.49
N PRO A 251 -1.97 3.90 -3.94
CA PRO A 251 -2.28 4.44 -2.63
C PRO A 251 -1.26 3.90 -1.62
N PRO A 252 -0.78 4.73 -0.69
CA PRO A 252 0.11 4.26 0.36
C PRO A 252 -0.47 3.01 1.03
N SER A 253 0.29 1.92 1.03
CA SER A 253 -0.06 0.67 1.71
C SER A 253 0.52 0.69 3.12
N GLY A 254 -0.24 0.18 4.08
CA GLY A 254 0.12 0.22 5.49
C GLY A 254 -0.64 1.27 6.28
N LEU A 255 -0.78 1.03 7.58
CA LEU A 255 -1.41 1.93 8.54
C LEU A 255 -0.70 3.28 8.61
N LYS A 256 0.63 3.30 8.67
CA LYS A 256 1.41 4.56 8.79
C LYS A 256 1.12 5.49 7.62
N ALA A 257 1.28 4.95 6.41
CA ALA A 257 1.21 5.75 5.20
C ALA A 257 -0.24 6.19 4.89
N ASN A 258 -1.24 5.35 5.21
CA ASN A 258 -2.65 5.78 5.15
C ASN A 258 -2.98 6.86 6.19
N MET A 259 -2.46 6.74 7.41
CA MET A 259 -2.73 7.71 8.46
C MET A 259 -2.10 9.07 8.16
N LEU A 260 -0.87 9.11 7.65
CA LEU A 260 -0.23 10.35 7.20
C LEU A 260 -1.00 11.01 6.05
N ARG A 261 -1.47 10.21 5.08
CA ARG A 261 -2.29 10.73 3.97
C ARG A 261 -3.64 11.26 4.45
N ALA A 262 -4.32 10.51 5.31
CA ALA A 262 -5.58 10.92 5.90
C ALA A 262 -5.39 12.23 6.66
N TYR A 263 -4.40 12.28 7.56
CA TYR A 263 -4.14 13.45 8.38
C TYR A 263 -3.72 14.68 7.56
N GLY A 264 -2.84 14.50 6.56
CA GLY A 264 -2.39 15.57 5.68
C GLY A 264 -3.48 16.18 4.79
N SER A 265 -4.65 15.53 4.70
CA SER A 265 -5.83 16.11 4.05
C SER A 265 -6.53 17.18 4.92
N PHE A 266 -6.13 17.33 6.19
CA PHE A 266 -6.69 18.29 7.14
C PHE A 266 -5.67 19.38 7.48
N THR A 267 -5.91 20.59 7.01
CA THR A 267 -5.03 21.74 7.26
C THR A 267 -5.35 22.45 8.58
N GLU A 268 -4.40 23.24 9.10
CA GLU A 268 -4.58 24.04 10.33
C GLU A 268 -5.82 24.96 10.29
N GLN A 269 -6.25 25.41 9.10
CA GLN A 269 -7.48 26.18 8.88
C GLN A 269 -8.73 25.50 9.45
N ILE A 270 -8.77 24.17 9.48
CA ILE A 270 -9.92 23.43 10.01
C ILE A 270 -10.00 23.60 11.54
N TRP A 271 -8.87 23.74 12.23
CA TRP A 271 -8.82 23.95 13.68
C TRP A 271 -9.24 25.37 14.07
N GLU A 272 -9.05 26.34 13.19
CA GLU A 272 -9.43 27.73 13.42
C GLU A 272 -10.95 27.95 13.26
N ASN A 273 -11.66 27.00 12.62
CA ASN A 273 -13.10 27.07 12.34
C ASN A 273 -13.99 26.46 13.43
N THR A 274 -13.51 26.32 14.67
CA THR A 274 -14.26 25.74 15.79
C THR A 274 -14.07 26.51 17.09
N LEU A 275 -15.08 26.46 17.95
CA LEU A 275 -14.98 26.97 19.32
C LEU A 275 -14.22 26.01 20.26
N LYS A 276 -13.96 24.78 19.79
CA LYS A 276 -13.41 23.66 20.58
C LYS A 276 -12.25 22.95 19.85
N PRO A 277 -11.13 23.67 19.60
CA PRO A 277 -10.02 23.14 18.81
C PRO A 277 -9.34 21.94 19.47
N GLY A 278 -9.35 21.85 20.80
CA GLY A 278 -8.77 20.74 21.53
C GLY A 278 -9.50 19.43 21.26
N GLU A 279 -10.82 19.43 21.44
CA GLU A 279 -11.68 18.27 21.18
C GLU A 279 -11.69 17.88 19.70
N LEU A 280 -11.74 18.86 18.80
CA LEU A 280 -11.74 18.60 17.37
C LEU A 280 -10.42 17.95 16.90
N LYS A 281 -9.26 18.41 17.39
CA LYS A 281 -7.97 17.78 17.06
C LYS A 281 -7.90 16.32 17.48
N SER A 282 -8.31 16.00 18.70
CA SER A 282 -8.36 14.60 19.18
C SER A 282 -9.32 13.75 18.36
N MET A 283 -10.48 14.32 17.98
CA MET A 283 -11.47 13.66 17.12
C MET A 283 -10.94 13.40 15.70
N ILE A 284 -10.29 14.38 15.08
CA ILE A 284 -9.66 14.24 13.76
C ILE A 284 -8.61 13.13 13.80
N PHE A 285 -7.75 13.11 14.82
CA PHE A 285 -6.72 12.08 14.97
C PHE A 285 -7.34 10.68 15.09
N ALA A 286 -8.38 10.53 15.92
CA ALA A 286 -9.10 9.27 16.08
C ALA A 286 -9.82 8.81 14.81
N LEU A 287 -10.45 9.73 14.08
CA LEU A 287 -11.12 9.43 12.81
C LEU A 287 -10.12 9.09 11.70
N CYS A 288 -8.97 9.75 11.63
CA CYS A 288 -7.89 9.40 10.70
C CYS A 288 -7.34 8.01 11.00
N PHE A 289 -7.14 7.68 12.28
CA PHE A 289 -6.71 6.35 12.70
C PHE A 289 -7.77 5.30 12.35
N PHE A 290 -9.03 5.54 12.70
CA PHE A 290 -10.17 4.69 12.36
C PHE A 290 -10.25 4.42 10.86
N HIS A 291 -10.24 5.49 10.04
CA HIS A 291 -10.27 5.40 8.58
C HIS A 291 -9.12 4.53 8.05
N SER A 292 -7.91 4.76 8.55
CA SER A 292 -6.72 4.01 8.14
C SER A 292 -6.83 2.53 8.51
N VAL A 293 -7.33 2.22 9.72
CA VAL A 293 -7.58 0.84 10.18
C VAL A 293 -8.62 0.16 9.31
N VAL A 294 -9.79 0.76 9.07
CA VAL A 294 -10.87 0.11 8.30
C VAL A 294 -10.48 -0.12 6.84
N CYS A 295 -9.73 0.81 6.24
CA CYS A 295 -9.20 0.69 4.88
C CYS A 295 -8.17 -0.44 4.77
N GLU A 296 -7.20 -0.51 5.68
CA GLU A 296 -6.11 -1.50 5.63
C GLU A 296 -6.55 -2.88 6.10
N ARG A 297 -7.56 -2.97 6.95
CA ARG A 297 -8.05 -4.23 7.51
C ARG A 297 -8.49 -5.24 6.45
N ARG A 298 -8.87 -4.77 5.25
CA ARG A 298 -9.19 -5.63 4.10
C ARG A 298 -8.05 -6.60 3.72
N LYS A 299 -6.80 -6.27 4.05
CA LYS A 299 -5.64 -7.12 3.76
C LYS A 299 -5.67 -8.47 4.50
N PHE A 300 -6.35 -8.54 5.64
CA PHE A 300 -6.49 -9.77 6.43
C PHE A 300 -7.62 -10.70 5.96
N GLY A 301 -8.23 -10.42 4.80
CA GLY A 301 -9.32 -11.23 4.25
C GLY A 301 -10.50 -11.33 5.22
N PRO A 302 -11.15 -12.51 5.36
CA PRO A 302 -12.31 -12.69 6.25
C PRO A 302 -12.06 -12.42 7.74
N ILE A 303 -10.80 -12.44 8.21
CA ILE A 303 -10.46 -12.05 9.59
C ILE A 303 -10.56 -10.52 9.76
N GLY A 304 -10.32 -9.79 8.67
CA GLY A 304 -10.49 -8.36 8.59
C GLY A 304 -11.94 -7.95 8.35
N TRP A 305 -12.46 -8.31 7.18
CA TRP A 305 -13.81 -8.02 6.72
C TRP A 305 -14.39 -9.23 5.97
N ASN A 306 -15.68 -9.53 6.16
CA ASN A 306 -16.32 -10.60 5.38
C ASN A 306 -16.44 -10.22 3.89
N ARG A 307 -16.55 -8.92 3.57
CA ARG A 307 -16.59 -8.38 2.21
C ARG A 307 -15.69 -7.15 2.06
N GLY A 308 -15.25 -6.87 0.83
CA GLY A 308 -14.53 -5.63 0.53
C GLY A 308 -15.50 -4.46 0.46
N TYR A 309 -15.28 -3.42 1.27
CA TYR A 309 -16.07 -2.19 1.27
C TYR A 309 -15.27 -1.01 0.70
N PRO A 310 -15.89 -0.14 -0.13
CA PRO A 310 -15.21 0.95 -0.82
C PRO A 310 -15.10 2.21 0.05
N PHE A 311 -14.54 2.09 1.26
CA PHE A 311 -14.27 3.25 2.12
C PHE A 311 -13.30 4.21 1.42
N ASN A 312 -13.61 5.50 1.45
CA ASN A 312 -12.87 6.52 0.72
C ASN A 312 -12.62 7.78 1.58
N PRO A 313 -11.66 8.65 1.20
CA PRO A 313 -11.35 9.87 1.95
C PRO A 313 -12.54 10.83 2.10
N GLY A 314 -13.50 10.81 1.18
CA GLY A 314 -14.72 11.61 1.28
C GLY A 314 -15.57 11.24 2.50
N ASP A 315 -15.64 9.94 2.85
CA ASP A 315 -16.32 9.49 4.07
C ASP A 315 -15.68 10.12 5.32
N LEU A 316 -14.34 10.17 5.36
CA LEU A 316 -13.59 10.78 6.45
C LEU A 316 -13.79 12.31 6.51
N SER A 317 -13.70 13.01 5.37
CA SER A 317 -13.90 14.46 5.30
C SER A 317 -15.28 14.86 5.83
N VAL A 318 -16.34 14.15 5.41
CA VAL A 318 -17.70 14.43 5.88
C VAL A 318 -17.84 14.13 7.37
N CYS A 319 -17.26 13.03 7.88
CA CYS A 319 -17.27 12.75 9.32
C CYS A 319 -16.62 13.89 10.14
N ILE A 320 -15.53 14.48 9.65
CA ILE A 320 -14.85 15.60 10.33
C ILE A 320 -15.69 16.88 10.27
N THR A 321 -16.35 17.17 9.14
CA THR A 321 -17.30 18.28 9.07
C THR A 321 -18.46 18.09 10.05
N VAL A 322 -19.02 16.89 10.14
CA VAL A 322 -20.08 16.55 11.10
C VAL A 322 -19.57 16.70 12.54
N ALA A 323 -18.37 16.19 12.85
CA ALA A 323 -17.76 16.34 14.17
C ALA A 323 -17.66 17.83 14.57
N ASN A 324 -17.16 18.67 13.65
CA ASN A 324 -17.04 20.10 13.90
C ASN A 324 -18.39 20.74 14.27
N ASN A 325 -19.41 20.50 13.44
CA ASN A 325 -20.74 21.08 13.63
C ASN A 325 -21.36 20.65 14.97
N TYR A 326 -21.20 19.39 15.37
CA TYR A 326 -21.75 18.88 16.63
C TYR A 326 -20.98 19.41 17.86
N LEU A 327 -19.67 19.59 17.75
CA LEU A 327 -18.85 20.16 18.82
C LEU A 327 -19.23 21.62 19.12
N ASP A 328 -19.51 22.40 18.08
CA ASP A 328 -19.92 23.81 18.20
C ASP A 328 -21.39 23.94 18.65
N ALA A 329 -22.27 23.04 18.23
CA ALA A 329 -23.70 23.09 18.54
C ALA A 329 -24.07 22.65 19.97
N SER A 330 -23.20 21.90 20.65
CA SER A 330 -23.49 21.33 21.98
C SER A 330 -22.40 21.67 22.99
N PRO A 331 -22.73 22.02 24.25
CA PRO A 331 -21.71 22.27 25.28
C PRO A 331 -20.89 21.01 25.63
N LYS A 332 -21.48 19.82 25.55
CA LYS A 332 -20.81 18.53 25.76
C LYS A 332 -20.72 17.74 24.47
N VAL A 333 -19.67 16.93 24.32
CA VAL A 333 -19.50 16.07 23.15
C VAL A 333 -20.59 14.99 23.14
N PRO A 334 -21.45 14.93 22.11
CA PRO A 334 -22.52 13.93 22.01
C PRO A 334 -21.98 12.64 21.42
N TRP A 335 -21.26 11.88 22.25
CA TRP A 335 -20.50 10.71 21.81
C TRP A 335 -21.35 9.62 21.13
N ASP A 336 -22.54 9.32 21.66
CA ASP A 336 -23.44 8.31 21.09
C ASP A 336 -23.94 8.70 19.69
N ASP A 337 -24.36 9.95 19.51
CA ASP A 337 -24.84 10.47 18.23
C ASP A 337 -23.72 10.45 17.18
N LEU A 338 -22.52 10.89 17.55
CA LEU A 338 -21.35 10.86 16.66
C LEU A 338 -21.01 9.42 16.24
N ARG A 339 -20.97 8.47 17.19
CA ARG A 339 -20.72 7.06 16.88
C ARG A 339 -21.80 6.48 15.97
N TYR A 340 -23.08 6.80 16.21
CA TYR A 340 -24.18 6.36 15.37
C TYR A 340 -24.05 6.92 13.94
N ILE A 341 -23.80 8.22 13.79
CA ILE A 341 -23.67 8.85 12.47
C ILE A 341 -22.47 8.26 11.72
N PHE A 342 -21.31 8.15 12.35
CA PHE A 342 -20.11 7.62 11.71
C PHE A 342 -20.26 6.14 11.36
N GLY A 343 -20.85 5.35 12.26
CA GLY A 343 -20.90 3.89 12.16
C GLY A 343 -22.06 3.35 11.36
N GLU A 344 -23.25 3.93 11.48
CA GLU A 344 -24.48 3.42 10.86
C GLU A 344 -24.83 4.12 9.55
N ILE A 345 -24.47 5.41 9.42
CA ILE A 345 -24.83 6.24 8.26
C ILE A 345 -23.63 6.38 7.32
N MET A 346 -22.50 6.90 7.80
CA MET A 346 -21.35 7.23 6.95
C MET A 346 -20.63 5.96 6.48
N TYR A 347 -19.90 5.28 7.37
CA TYR A 347 -19.21 4.04 7.02
C TYR A 347 -20.18 2.87 6.90
N GLY A 348 -21.20 2.82 7.77
CA GLY A 348 -22.24 1.79 7.75
C GLY A 348 -23.09 1.77 6.49
N GLY A 349 -23.18 2.89 5.76
CA GLY A 349 -23.85 2.96 4.46
C GLY A 349 -23.20 2.07 3.40
N HIS A 350 -21.89 1.82 3.52
CA HIS A 350 -21.16 0.91 2.62
C HIS A 350 -21.27 -0.56 3.05
N ILE A 351 -21.61 -0.83 4.31
CA ILE A 351 -21.48 -2.15 4.92
C ILE A 351 -22.78 -2.94 4.78
N THR A 352 -22.73 -4.01 3.99
CA THR A 352 -23.88 -4.89 3.74
C THR A 352 -24.00 -6.07 4.71
N ASP A 353 -22.90 -6.49 5.36
CA ASP A 353 -22.90 -7.63 6.29
C ASP A 353 -23.13 -7.19 7.73
N ALA A 354 -24.02 -7.89 8.45
CA ALA A 354 -24.39 -7.51 9.82
C ALA A 354 -23.25 -7.66 10.84
N LYS A 355 -22.35 -8.63 10.66
CA LYS A 355 -21.19 -8.82 11.55
C LYS A 355 -20.13 -7.76 11.29
N ASP A 356 -19.91 -7.42 10.02
CA ASP A 356 -19.04 -6.31 9.65
C ASP A 356 -19.60 -4.97 10.17
N ARG A 357 -20.92 -4.77 10.14
CA ARG A 357 -21.55 -3.57 10.70
C ARG A 357 -21.30 -3.47 12.21
N ARG A 358 -21.47 -4.58 12.93
CA ARG A 358 -21.14 -4.67 14.36
C ARG A 358 -19.65 -4.42 14.63
N LEU A 359 -18.76 -4.92 13.78
CA LEU A 359 -17.32 -4.70 13.88
C LEU A 359 -16.99 -3.20 13.72
N CYS A 360 -17.56 -2.54 12.70
CA CYS A 360 -17.40 -1.10 12.48
C CYS A 360 -17.87 -0.28 13.70
N ALA A 361 -19.04 -0.60 14.24
CA ALA A 361 -19.55 0.04 15.46
C ALA A 361 -18.65 -0.20 16.68
N SER A 362 -18.07 -1.40 16.81
CA SER A 362 -17.16 -1.75 17.91
C SER A 362 -15.86 -0.93 17.85
N TYR A 363 -15.35 -0.64 16.65
CA TYR A 363 -14.20 0.25 16.48
C TYR A 363 -14.51 1.67 16.95
N LEU A 364 -15.63 2.22 16.50
CA LEU A 364 -16.04 3.57 16.91
C LEU A 364 -16.30 3.66 18.40
N LEU A 365 -16.86 2.61 19.03
CA LEU A 365 -16.96 2.54 20.48
C LEU A 365 -15.60 2.55 21.18
N SER A 366 -14.57 1.94 20.56
CA SER A 366 -13.23 1.87 21.14
C SER A 366 -12.43 3.15 20.96
N TYR A 367 -12.66 3.89 19.86
CA TYR A 367 -11.85 5.06 19.48
C TYR A 367 -12.54 6.39 19.77
N ILE A 368 -13.87 6.46 19.73
CA ILE A 368 -14.65 7.69 19.85
C ILE A 368 -15.43 7.63 21.17
N ARG A 369 -14.76 7.99 22.26
CA ARG A 369 -15.27 7.94 23.64
C ARG A 369 -14.62 9.03 24.49
N GLU A 370 -15.14 9.24 25.70
CA GLU A 370 -14.76 10.37 26.57
C GLU A 370 -13.25 10.42 26.86
N GLU A 371 -12.62 9.26 27.07
CA GLU A 371 -11.19 9.11 27.34
C GLU A 371 -10.29 9.62 26.20
N LEU A 372 -10.85 9.86 25.01
CA LEU A 372 -10.16 10.46 23.88
C LEU A 372 -9.60 11.85 24.19
N LEU A 373 -10.21 12.58 25.13
CA LEU A 373 -9.79 13.93 25.50
C LEU A 373 -8.66 13.97 26.54
N ASP A 374 -8.41 12.86 27.24
CA ASP A 374 -7.39 12.78 28.30
C ASP A 374 -6.10 12.10 27.82
N SER A 375 -6.15 10.78 27.55
CA SER A 375 -5.05 10.02 26.96
C SER A 375 -5.50 8.60 26.58
N LEU A 376 -6.26 8.48 25.49
CA LEU A 376 -6.71 7.19 24.98
C LEU A 376 -5.58 6.49 24.22
N ALA A 377 -5.21 5.29 24.66
CA ALA A 377 -4.39 4.37 23.87
C ALA A 377 -5.25 3.61 22.85
N PHE A 378 -4.93 3.70 21.56
CA PHE A 378 -5.60 2.91 20.52
C PHE A 378 -5.05 1.48 20.45
N PHE A 379 -3.74 1.34 20.70
CA PHE A 379 -3.06 0.05 20.86
C PHE A 379 -1.77 0.27 21.68
N PRO A 380 -1.09 -0.79 22.15
CA PRO A 380 0.09 -0.63 23.00
C PRO A 380 1.13 0.30 22.40
N LYS A 381 1.54 1.32 23.17
CA LYS A 381 2.49 2.37 22.77
C LYS A 381 1.99 3.29 21.64
N PHE A 382 0.68 3.41 21.42
CA PHE A 382 0.11 4.40 20.51
C PHE A 382 -1.11 5.06 21.14
N GLU A 383 -0.89 6.30 21.60
CA GLU A 383 -1.85 7.11 22.36
C GLU A 383 -2.22 8.36 21.56
N VAL A 384 -3.35 8.96 21.88
CA VAL A 384 -3.73 10.25 21.31
C VAL A 384 -2.69 11.30 21.70
N PRO A 385 -2.06 12.00 20.74
CA PRO A 385 -1.11 13.06 21.06
C PRO A 385 -1.79 14.27 21.70
N PRO A 386 -1.07 15.06 22.52
CA PRO A 386 -1.61 16.26 23.12
C PRO A 386 -2.20 17.23 22.10
N SER A 387 -3.36 17.82 22.41
CA SER A 387 -4.05 18.78 21.55
C SER A 387 -3.27 20.08 21.28
N THR A 388 -2.22 20.32 22.06
CA THR A 388 -1.26 21.42 21.89
C THR A 388 -0.31 21.22 20.71
N PHE A 389 -0.26 20.02 20.12
CA PHE A 389 0.59 19.75 18.97
C PHE A 389 0.17 20.58 17.74
N SER A 390 1.16 21.01 16.96
CA SER A 390 0.98 21.60 15.63
C SER A 390 0.77 20.49 14.60
N HIS A 391 0.34 20.84 13.39
CA HIS A 391 0.10 19.83 12.35
C HIS A 391 1.37 19.03 12.06
N LYS A 392 2.52 19.72 12.02
CA LYS A 392 3.83 19.10 11.86
C LYS A 392 4.15 18.09 12.97
N HIS A 393 3.95 18.45 14.24
CA HIS A 393 4.23 17.55 15.36
C HIS A 393 3.33 16.30 15.36
N TYR A 394 2.08 16.40 14.88
CA TYR A 394 1.23 15.23 14.67
C TYR A 394 1.79 14.29 13.59
N CYS A 395 2.24 14.84 12.46
CA CYS A 395 2.86 14.03 11.40
C CYS A 395 4.14 13.32 11.91
N GLU A 396 5.01 14.04 12.62
CA GLU A 396 6.22 13.46 13.23
C GLU A 396 5.87 12.34 14.22
N TYR A 397 4.86 12.54 15.07
CA TYR A 397 4.37 11.49 15.98
C TYR A 397 3.91 10.23 15.23
N ILE A 398 3.13 10.40 14.16
CA ILE A 398 2.66 9.26 13.33
C ILE A 398 3.86 8.55 12.69
N GLU A 399 4.83 9.30 12.18
CA GLU A 399 6.03 8.74 11.56
C GLU A 399 6.86 7.89 12.52
N GLU A 400 7.06 8.37 13.74
CA GLU A 400 7.87 7.70 14.77
C GLU A 400 7.13 6.50 15.38
N ARG A 401 5.86 6.66 15.74
CA ARG A 401 5.13 5.68 16.55
C ARG A 401 4.49 4.57 15.73
N LEU A 402 4.28 4.76 14.42
CA LEU A 402 3.83 3.72 13.49
C LEU A 402 4.96 3.14 12.64
N ALA A 403 6.22 3.21 13.09
CA ALA A 403 7.36 2.66 12.35
C ALA A 403 7.25 1.14 12.11
N THR A 404 6.65 0.40 13.05
CA THR A 404 6.43 -1.05 12.94
C THR A 404 4.94 -1.36 13.08
N GLU A 405 4.34 -1.86 12.00
CA GLU A 405 2.95 -2.30 12.01
C GLU A 405 2.83 -3.67 12.67
N THR A 406 1.84 -3.81 13.55
CA THR A 406 1.51 -5.11 14.16
C THR A 406 0.02 -5.36 14.01
N PRO A 407 -0.42 -6.63 14.01
CA PRO A 407 -1.85 -6.96 14.06
C PRO A 407 -2.62 -6.23 15.17
N ALA A 408 -1.97 -5.98 16.31
CA ALA A 408 -2.56 -5.25 17.42
C ALA A 408 -2.97 -3.82 17.05
N ALA A 409 -2.25 -3.17 16.13
CA ALA A 409 -2.63 -1.84 15.63
C ALA A 409 -3.96 -1.85 14.86
N TYR A 410 -4.36 -3.01 14.34
CA TYR A 410 -5.67 -3.24 13.73
C TYR A 410 -6.68 -3.87 14.71
N GLY A 411 -6.37 -4.02 16.00
CA GLY A 411 -7.22 -4.78 16.93
C GLY A 411 -7.33 -6.27 16.57
N LEU A 412 -6.26 -6.86 16.02
CA LEU A 412 -6.17 -8.28 15.69
C LEU A 412 -5.15 -9.01 16.56
N HIS A 413 -5.37 -10.31 16.71
CA HIS A 413 -4.38 -11.22 17.30
C HIS A 413 -3.16 -11.37 16.38
N ALA A 414 -1.96 -11.58 16.97
CA ALA A 414 -0.71 -11.74 16.23
C ALA A 414 -0.79 -12.79 15.09
N ASN A 415 -1.47 -13.91 15.34
CA ASN A 415 -1.67 -14.98 14.35
C ASN A 415 -2.43 -14.57 13.08
N SER A 416 -3.14 -13.43 13.07
CA SER A 416 -3.83 -12.94 11.86
C SER A 416 -2.85 -12.57 10.74
N GLU A 417 -1.62 -12.22 11.10
CA GLU A 417 -0.55 -11.90 10.14
C GLU A 417 -0.08 -13.14 9.39
N ILE A 418 -0.08 -14.32 10.03
CA ILE A 418 0.46 -15.55 9.45
C ILE A 418 -0.24 -15.88 8.12
N ASN A 419 -1.58 -15.88 8.13
CA ASN A 419 -2.36 -16.18 6.92
C ASN A 419 -2.22 -15.10 5.85
N PHE A 420 -2.10 -13.83 6.26
CA PHE A 420 -1.90 -12.71 5.34
C PHE A 420 -0.55 -12.84 4.64
N MET A 421 0.52 -13.00 5.40
CA MET A 421 1.88 -13.07 4.86
C MET A 421 2.17 -14.37 4.13
N THR A 422 1.54 -15.49 4.50
CA THR A 422 1.66 -16.75 3.75
C THR A 422 1.02 -16.66 2.35
N ARG A 423 0.05 -15.76 2.15
CA ARG A 423 -0.62 -15.56 0.86
C ARG A 423 0.07 -14.54 -0.04
N GLN A 424 0.85 -13.62 0.53
CA GLN A 424 1.72 -12.71 -0.22
C GLN A 424 2.87 -13.50 -0.85
#